data_AF-A0A2N6Q6T4-F1
#
_entry.id   AF-A0A2N6Q6T4-F1
#
_cell.length_a   1.000
_cell.length_b   1.000
_cell.length_c   1.000
_cell.angle_alpha   90.00
_cell.angle_beta   90.00
_cell.angle_gamma   90.00
#
_symmetry.space_group_name_H-M   'P 1'
#
loop_
_entity.id
_entity.type
_entity.pdbx_description
1 polymer ?
#
loop_
_entity_poly.entity_id
_entity_poly.type
_entity_poly.pdbx_seq_one_letter_code
_entity_poly.pdbx_strand_id
1 'polypeptide(L)'
;MGIDNGCKSQNNKIKNETELLEMFTADDGVRAFTYVPFFHPVYNEVWATDGRVIIRINPDRLNKRYEPVKGCEKLKLPEVLKPCHLSCTYKAIRQALDACPLVGEVVTDENEVDCKECGGTGEVDWEYTDDNLHTHYHSFDCPVCGGSGVITHKSETHTGKNVHDKNATVKVGNATLRWYYLDIVAKALAHIGADVISITENNPFGMTEFVFDGIKIGLMNYNSEGRRYNAEVELKENGDKV
;
A
#
# COMPACT_ATOMS: atom_id res chain seq x y z
N MET A 1 -3.32 -6.60 -51.93
CA MET A 1 -4.30 -5.77 -51.20
C MET A 1 -4.40 -6.36 -49.81
N GLY A 2 -4.01 -5.58 -48.80
CA GLY A 2 -3.73 -6.03 -47.45
C GLY A 2 -4.96 -6.56 -46.72
N ILE A 3 -4.74 -7.61 -45.94
CA ILE A 3 -5.70 -8.16 -44.99
C ILE A 3 -5.62 -7.26 -43.76
N ASP A 4 -6.67 -6.47 -43.56
CA ASP A 4 -6.83 -5.61 -42.39
C ASP A 4 -7.21 -6.49 -41.19
N ASN A 5 -6.20 -7.10 -40.55
CA ASN A 5 -6.34 -7.78 -39.27
C ASN A 5 -6.44 -6.73 -38.17
N GLY A 6 -7.60 -6.08 -38.08
CA GLY A 6 -7.97 -5.27 -36.93
C GLY A 6 -7.98 -6.14 -35.68
N CYS A 7 -6.91 -6.06 -34.89
CA CYS A 7 -6.85 -6.55 -33.52
C CYS A 7 -7.91 -5.78 -32.73
N LYS A 8 -9.12 -6.33 -32.65
CA LYS A 8 -10.13 -5.86 -31.71
C LYS A 8 -9.57 -6.10 -30.32
N SER A 9 -9.03 -5.07 -29.68
CA SER A 9 -8.85 -5.12 -28.23
C SER A 9 -10.24 -5.38 -27.66
N GLN A 10 -10.43 -6.51 -26.99
CA GLN A 10 -11.63 -6.72 -26.19
C GLN A 10 -11.51 -5.73 -25.03
N ASN A 11 -12.02 -4.51 -25.24
CA ASN A 11 -11.95 -3.44 -24.27
C ASN A 11 -13.02 -3.69 -23.19
N ASN A 12 -12.83 -4.75 -22.42
CA ASN A 12 -13.71 -5.10 -21.31
C ASN A 12 -13.46 -4.10 -20.19
N LYS A 13 -14.38 -3.15 -20.06
CA LYS A 13 -14.41 -2.22 -18.93
C LYS A 13 -14.44 -3.01 -17.62
N ILE A 14 -13.64 -2.57 -16.65
CA ILE A 14 -13.58 -3.19 -15.33
C ILE A 14 -14.91 -2.93 -14.61
N LYS A 15 -15.49 -3.97 -14.02
CA LYS A 15 -16.69 -3.85 -13.17
C LYS A 15 -16.28 -3.41 -11.77
N ASN A 16 -17.09 -2.57 -11.13
CA ASN A 16 -16.84 -2.06 -9.79
C ASN A 16 -15.41 -1.50 -9.62
N GLU A 17 -14.94 -0.72 -10.58
CA GLU A 17 -13.57 -0.18 -10.58
C GLU A 17 -13.23 0.67 -9.35
N THR A 18 -14.23 1.26 -8.69
CA THR A 18 -14.03 2.01 -7.45
C THR A 18 -13.60 1.09 -6.31
N GLU A 19 -14.29 -0.03 -6.14
CA GLU A 19 -13.94 -1.07 -5.17
C GLU A 19 -12.51 -1.59 -5.41
N LEU A 20 -12.14 -1.83 -6.68
CA LEU A 20 -10.78 -2.26 -7.04
C LEU A 20 -9.71 -1.24 -6.65
N LEU A 21 -9.91 0.03 -7.03
CA LEU A 21 -8.90 1.07 -6.85
C LEU A 21 -8.74 1.49 -5.38
N GLU A 22 -9.83 1.50 -4.61
CA GLU A 22 -9.82 1.84 -3.19
C GLU A 22 -9.03 0.84 -2.33
N MET A 23 -8.83 -0.41 -2.80
CA MET A 23 -7.95 -1.39 -2.13
C MET A 23 -6.49 -0.92 -2.04
N PHE A 24 -6.08 0.02 -2.88
CA PHE A 24 -4.71 0.50 -2.99
C PHE A 24 -4.51 1.89 -2.40
N THR A 25 -5.55 2.55 -1.90
CA THR A 25 -5.46 3.88 -1.30
C THR A 25 -5.51 3.78 0.22
N ALA A 26 -4.75 4.63 0.91
CA ALA A 26 -4.82 4.75 2.36
C ALA A 26 -4.73 6.22 2.77
N ASP A 27 -5.49 6.61 3.80
CA ASP A 27 -5.30 7.88 4.48
C ASP A 27 -4.17 7.71 5.52
N ASP A 28 -2.98 8.16 5.16
CA ASP A 28 -1.80 8.13 6.04
C ASP A 28 -1.52 9.48 6.72
N GLY A 29 -2.40 10.47 6.56
CA GLY A 29 -2.23 11.83 7.10
C GLY A 29 -1.11 12.67 6.45
N VAL A 30 -0.24 12.07 5.63
CA VAL A 30 1.02 12.68 5.16
C VAL A 30 1.01 12.91 3.65
N ARG A 31 0.38 12.02 2.88
CA ARG A 31 0.39 12.03 1.41
C ARG A 31 -1.01 12.21 0.88
N ALA A 32 -1.58 13.40 1.02
CA ALA A 32 -2.96 13.69 0.62
C ALA A 32 -3.36 13.26 -0.81
N PHE A 33 -2.41 13.16 -1.75
CA PHE A 33 -2.68 12.70 -3.11
C PHE A 33 -2.82 11.17 -3.25
N THR A 34 -2.39 10.37 -2.27
CA THR A 34 -2.54 8.89 -2.24
C THR A 34 -3.90 8.43 -1.71
N TYR A 35 -4.77 9.36 -1.31
CA TYR A 35 -6.07 9.05 -0.72
C TYR A 35 -7.12 8.69 -1.76
N VAL A 36 -6.88 9.08 -3.02
CA VAL A 36 -7.81 8.86 -4.12
C VAL A 36 -7.08 8.37 -5.35
N PRO A 37 -7.72 7.58 -6.22
CA PRO A 37 -7.17 7.23 -7.52
C PRO A 37 -7.06 8.48 -8.40
N PHE A 38 -6.01 8.57 -9.21
CA PHE A 38 -5.74 9.74 -10.04
C PHE A 38 -5.19 9.36 -11.40
N PHE A 39 -5.37 10.24 -12.38
CA PHE A 39 -4.75 10.06 -13.70
C PHE A 39 -3.32 10.59 -13.69
N HIS A 40 -2.36 9.76 -14.11
CA HIS A 40 -0.96 10.14 -14.20
C HIS A 40 -0.60 10.60 -15.63
N PRO A 41 -0.35 11.90 -15.88
CA PRO A 41 -0.24 12.44 -17.23
C PRO A 41 1.00 11.96 -18.00
N VAL A 42 2.09 11.65 -17.30
CA VAL A 42 3.34 11.15 -17.94
C VAL A 42 3.20 9.71 -18.45
N TYR A 43 2.54 8.84 -17.70
CA TYR A 43 2.39 7.42 -18.05
C TYR A 43 1.09 7.13 -18.81
N ASN A 44 0.16 8.09 -18.85
CA ASN A 44 -1.17 7.94 -19.45
C ASN A 44 -1.93 6.73 -18.86
N GLU A 45 -1.85 6.57 -17.54
CA GLU A 45 -2.44 5.49 -16.76
C GLU A 45 -3.20 6.10 -15.57
N VAL A 46 -4.26 5.45 -15.12
CA VAL A 46 -4.89 5.74 -13.82
C VAL A 46 -4.20 4.92 -12.74
N TRP A 47 -3.77 5.60 -11.68
CA TRP A 47 -3.01 5.04 -10.58
C TRP A 47 -3.82 5.11 -9.29
N ALA A 48 -3.69 4.08 -8.46
CA ALA A 48 -4.08 4.10 -7.04
C ALA A 48 -2.96 3.44 -6.23
N THR A 49 -2.54 4.08 -5.13
CA THR A 49 -1.39 3.63 -4.34
C THR A 49 -1.38 4.24 -2.94
N ASP A 50 -0.85 3.50 -1.97
CA ASP A 50 -0.53 3.94 -0.60
C ASP A 50 1.00 4.14 -0.43
N GLY A 51 1.74 4.05 -1.53
CA GLY A 51 3.20 4.09 -1.59
C GLY A 51 3.91 2.77 -1.29
N ARG A 52 3.20 1.71 -0.90
CA ARG A 52 3.75 0.34 -0.72
C ARG A 52 3.26 -0.60 -1.80
N VAL A 53 2.01 -0.44 -2.22
CA VAL A 53 1.41 -1.15 -3.33
C VAL A 53 0.78 -0.15 -4.30
N ILE A 54 0.85 -0.43 -5.60
CA ILE A 54 0.30 0.43 -6.65
C ILE A 54 -0.42 -0.42 -7.69
N ILE A 55 -1.59 0.02 -8.13
CA ILE A 55 -2.26 -0.49 -9.33
C ILE A 55 -2.25 0.57 -10.42
N ARG A 56 -1.98 0.14 -11.66
CA ARG A 56 -1.88 1.00 -12.84
C ARG A 56 -2.71 0.41 -13.96
N ILE A 57 -3.65 1.20 -14.46
CA ILE A 57 -4.68 0.77 -15.41
C ILE A 57 -4.74 1.78 -16.56
N ASN A 58 -4.82 1.29 -17.80
CA ASN A 58 -5.11 2.16 -18.94
C ASN A 58 -6.51 2.78 -18.77
N PRO A 59 -6.68 4.12 -18.88
CA PRO A 59 -7.98 4.79 -18.71
C PRO A 59 -9.08 4.22 -19.60
N ASP A 60 -8.77 3.67 -20.77
CA ASP A 60 -9.73 3.05 -21.67
C ASP A 60 -10.41 1.80 -21.08
N ARG A 61 -9.86 1.23 -20.01
CA ARG A 61 -10.47 0.11 -19.27
C ARG A 61 -11.40 0.54 -18.14
N LEU A 62 -11.48 1.84 -17.85
CA LEU A 62 -12.28 2.39 -16.76
C LEU A 62 -13.50 3.12 -17.31
N ASN A 63 -14.60 3.11 -16.55
CA ASN A 63 -15.87 3.74 -16.89
C ASN A 63 -15.87 5.22 -16.47
N LYS A 64 -15.27 5.52 -15.31
CA LYS A 64 -15.09 6.87 -14.80
C LYS A 64 -13.89 7.54 -15.45
N ARG A 65 -13.96 8.87 -15.48
CA ARG A 65 -12.80 9.72 -15.78
C ARG A 65 -12.11 10.07 -14.48
N TYR A 66 -10.79 10.03 -14.52
CA TYR A 66 -9.93 10.39 -13.40
C TYR A 66 -9.12 11.60 -13.80
N GLU A 67 -9.01 12.56 -12.90
CA GLU A 67 -8.25 13.78 -13.12
C GLU A 67 -6.86 13.64 -12.47
N PRO A 68 -5.84 14.36 -12.97
CA PRO A 68 -4.56 14.43 -12.31
C PRO A 68 -4.67 15.19 -10.98
N VAL A 69 -3.92 14.72 -9.98
CA VAL A 69 -3.77 15.40 -8.68
C VAL A 69 -2.46 16.18 -8.65
N LYS A 70 -2.45 17.32 -7.96
CA LYS A 70 -1.27 18.22 -7.92
C LYS A 70 -0.04 17.48 -7.39
N GLY A 71 1.04 17.47 -8.18
CA GLY A 71 2.30 16.85 -7.80
C GLY A 71 2.44 15.39 -8.20
N CYS A 72 1.39 14.75 -8.73
CA CYS A 72 1.47 13.36 -9.19
C CYS A 72 2.51 13.17 -10.28
N GLU A 73 2.77 14.18 -11.12
CA GLU A 73 3.75 14.13 -12.21
C GLU A 73 5.20 13.91 -11.75
N LYS A 74 5.47 14.16 -10.46
CA LYS A 74 6.78 13.94 -9.85
C LYS A 74 6.99 12.50 -9.41
N LEU A 75 5.92 11.72 -9.28
CA LEU A 75 5.99 10.30 -8.97
C LEU A 75 6.54 9.59 -10.20
N LYS A 76 7.68 8.94 -10.03
CA LYS A 76 8.29 8.14 -11.09
C LYS A 76 8.39 6.72 -10.61
N LEU A 77 8.10 5.80 -11.52
CA LEU A 77 8.38 4.40 -11.26
C LEU A 77 9.89 4.19 -11.15
N PRO A 78 10.34 3.27 -10.29
CA PRO A 78 11.73 2.83 -10.27
C PRO A 78 12.17 2.38 -11.67
N GLU A 79 13.45 2.57 -11.99
CA GLU A 79 14.00 2.06 -13.23
C GLU A 79 14.09 0.53 -13.20
N VAL A 80 13.62 -0.09 -14.29
CA VAL A 80 13.59 -1.54 -14.45
C VAL A 80 14.99 -2.04 -14.83
N LEU A 81 15.81 -2.33 -13.83
CA LEU A 81 17.20 -2.73 -14.08
C LEU A 81 17.34 -4.16 -14.61
N LYS A 82 16.45 -5.06 -14.17
CA LYS A 82 16.50 -6.49 -14.49
C LYS A 82 15.07 -7.04 -14.66
N PRO A 83 14.49 -6.93 -15.86
CA PRO A 83 13.20 -7.55 -16.13
C PRO A 83 13.31 -9.08 -16.01
N CYS A 84 12.22 -9.73 -15.65
CA CYS A 84 12.11 -11.18 -15.63
C CYS A 84 10.89 -11.67 -16.42
N HIS A 85 10.89 -12.97 -16.73
CA HIS A 85 9.84 -13.64 -17.49
C HIS A 85 9.24 -14.77 -16.66
N LEU A 86 8.87 -14.45 -15.42
CA LEU A 86 8.26 -15.40 -14.50
C LEU A 86 6.74 -15.33 -14.63
N SER A 87 6.05 -16.38 -14.20
CA SER A 87 4.61 -16.37 -14.01
C SER A 87 4.22 -17.19 -12.79
N CYS A 88 3.03 -16.91 -12.28
CA CYS A 88 2.39 -17.70 -11.24
C CYS A 88 0.89 -17.77 -11.51
N THR A 89 0.22 -18.69 -10.80
CA THR A 89 -1.24 -18.71 -10.81
C THR A 89 -1.80 -17.94 -9.62
N TYR A 90 -3.00 -17.39 -9.76
CA TYR A 90 -3.73 -16.82 -8.63
C TYR A 90 -3.84 -17.82 -7.48
N LYS A 91 -4.08 -19.10 -7.82
CA LYS A 91 -4.11 -20.20 -6.87
C LYS A 91 -2.80 -20.34 -6.09
N ALA A 92 -1.65 -20.26 -6.75
CA ALA A 92 -0.34 -20.36 -6.09
C ALA A 92 -0.11 -19.21 -5.09
N ILE A 93 -0.52 -17.97 -5.44
CA ILE A 93 -0.46 -16.83 -4.51
C ILE A 93 -1.33 -17.12 -3.28
N ARG A 94 -2.57 -17.58 -3.49
CA ARG A 94 -3.48 -17.89 -2.38
C ARG A 94 -2.98 -19.00 -1.49
N GLN A 95 -2.47 -20.09 -2.05
CA GLN A 95 -1.88 -21.18 -1.28
C GLN A 95 -0.72 -20.71 -0.40
N ALA A 96 0.14 -19.81 -0.90
CA ALA A 96 1.22 -19.25 -0.09
C ALA A 96 0.72 -18.32 1.03
N LEU A 97 -0.31 -17.51 0.76
CA LEU A 97 -0.95 -16.67 1.78
C LEU A 97 -1.63 -17.53 2.87
N ASP A 98 -2.35 -18.58 2.47
CA ASP A 98 -3.07 -19.47 3.40
C ASP A 98 -2.13 -20.32 4.25
N ALA A 99 -0.92 -20.60 3.77
CA ALA A 99 0.12 -21.31 4.51
C ALA A 99 0.82 -20.45 5.58
N CYS A 100 0.61 -19.13 5.58
CA CYS A 100 1.20 -18.23 6.57
C CYS A 100 0.53 -18.36 7.94
N PRO A 101 1.26 -18.09 9.04
CA PRO A 101 0.76 -18.31 10.38
C PRO A 101 -0.49 -17.49 10.69
N LEU A 102 -1.35 -18.08 11.51
CA LEU A 102 -2.46 -17.41 12.16
C LEU A 102 -2.02 -16.91 13.54
N VAL A 103 -2.49 -15.73 13.92
CA VAL A 103 -2.31 -15.12 15.25
C VAL A 103 -3.67 -14.77 15.83
N GLY A 104 -3.74 -14.65 17.16
CA GLY A 104 -4.95 -14.16 17.81
C GLY A 104 -5.25 -12.74 17.35
N GLU A 105 -6.50 -12.49 16.96
CA GLU A 105 -6.96 -11.16 16.58
C GLU A 105 -7.03 -10.28 17.83
N VAL A 106 -6.28 -9.18 17.76
CA VAL A 106 -6.28 -8.11 18.74
C VAL A 106 -6.84 -6.87 18.06
N VAL A 107 -7.90 -6.31 18.65
CA VAL A 107 -8.43 -5.00 18.27
C VAL A 107 -7.80 -3.99 19.19
N THR A 108 -7.07 -3.03 18.63
CA THR A 108 -6.51 -1.91 19.37
C THR A 108 -7.43 -0.72 19.22
N ASP A 109 -7.99 -0.26 20.34
CA ASP A 109 -8.72 0.99 20.39
C ASP A 109 -7.77 2.08 20.89
N GLU A 110 -7.68 3.16 20.12
CA GLU A 110 -6.94 4.37 20.48
C GLU A 110 -7.95 5.44 20.89
N ASN A 111 -7.83 5.89 22.14
CA ASN A 111 -8.66 6.97 22.66
C ASN A 111 -7.77 8.14 23.04
N GLU A 112 -8.01 9.29 22.42
CA GLU A 112 -7.37 10.54 22.79
C GLU A 112 -8.26 11.28 23.79
N VAL A 113 -7.64 11.71 24.88
CA VAL A 113 -8.30 12.58 25.85
C VAL A 113 -7.47 13.85 25.98
N ASP A 114 -8.14 14.99 26.15
CA ASP A 114 -7.46 16.26 26.38
C ASP A 114 -6.51 16.11 27.57
N CYS A 115 -5.28 16.59 27.38
CA CYS A 115 -4.31 16.66 28.44
C CYS A 115 -4.83 17.61 29.51
N LYS A 116 -5.15 17.06 30.67
CA LYS A 116 -5.71 17.82 31.80
C LYS A 116 -4.78 18.91 32.29
N GLU A 117 -3.46 18.72 32.12
CA GLU A 117 -2.45 19.68 32.58
C GLU A 117 -2.51 21.00 31.81
N CYS A 118 -2.62 20.93 30.48
CA CYS A 118 -2.72 22.12 29.63
C CYS A 118 -4.16 22.41 29.17
N GLY A 119 -5.15 21.67 29.68
CA GLY A 119 -6.56 21.79 29.29
C GLY A 119 -6.80 21.59 27.80
N GLY A 120 -6.04 20.70 27.15
CA GLY A 120 -6.18 20.43 25.72
C GLY A 120 -5.36 21.34 24.80
N THR A 121 -4.71 22.39 25.32
CA THR A 121 -4.07 23.42 24.48
C THR A 121 -2.70 23.01 23.94
N GLY A 122 -2.02 22.10 24.63
CA GLY A 122 -0.64 21.73 24.32
C GLY A 122 0.41 22.65 24.93
N GLU A 123 0.03 23.81 25.46
CA GLU A 123 0.96 24.79 26.03
C GLU A 123 0.69 25.03 27.52
N VAL A 124 1.72 25.42 28.26
CA VAL A 124 1.61 25.88 29.65
C VAL A 124 2.36 27.18 29.83
N ASP A 125 1.76 28.11 30.57
CA ASP A 125 2.36 29.41 30.86
C ASP A 125 3.19 29.36 32.13
N TRP A 126 4.36 30.00 32.08
CA TRP A 126 5.25 30.21 33.21
C TRP A 126 5.31 31.69 33.57
N GLU A 127 5.21 31.95 34.86
CA GLU A 127 5.39 33.27 35.45
C GLU A 127 6.59 33.24 36.40
N TYR A 128 7.53 34.16 36.22
CA TYR A 128 8.67 34.35 37.10
C TYR A 128 8.79 35.82 37.49
N THR A 129 8.81 36.12 38.78
CA THR A 129 9.07 37.47 39.28
C THR A 129 10.48 37.54 39.83
N ASP A 130 11.28 38.50 39.33
CA ASP A 130 12.65 38.70 39.76
C ASP A 130 12.77 39.57 41.03
N ASP A 131 13.99 39.67 41.57
CA ASP A 131 14.27 40.46 42.78
C ASP A 131 14.02 41.97 42.59
N ASN A 132 13.87 42.43 41.35
CA ASN A 132 13.52 43.81 41.00
C ASN A 132 12.00 44.00 40.85
N LEU A 133 11.19 43.00 41.21
CA LEU A 133 9.73 42.99 41.08
C LEU A 133 9.21 43.07 39.64
N HIS A 134 10.03 42.67 38.65
CA HIS A 134 9.53 42.50 37.29
C HIS A 134 9.03 41.08 37.08
N THR A 135 7.83 40.96 36.54
CA THR A 135 7.21 39.68 36.17
C THR A 135 7.46 39.37 34.70
N HIS A 136 8.05 38.20 34.45
CA HIS A 136 8.35 37.66 33.14
C HIS A 136 7.36 36.54 32.82
N TYR A 137 6.85 36.54 31.58
CA TYR A 137 5.91 35.53 31.08
C TYR A 137 6.52 34.77 29.92
N HIS A 138 6.32 33.46 29.89
CA HIS A 138 6.72 32.63 28.75
C HIS A 138 5.81 31.41 28.63
N SER A 139 5.38 31.08 27.42
CA SER A 139 4.66 29.83 27.14
C SER A 139 5.64 28.75 26.68
N PHE A 140 5.41 27.52 27.10
CA PHE A 140 6.20 26.36 26.69
C PHE A 140 5.27 25.21 26.30
N ASP A 141 5.79 24.29 25.50
CA ASP A 141 5.14 23.01 25.28
C ASP A 141 4.88 22.34 26.64
N CYS A 142 3.63 21.91 26.84
CA CYS A 142 3.22 21.22 28.04
C CYS A 142 4.06 19.96 28.21
N PRO A 143 4.83 19.81 29.30
CA PRO A 143 5.76 18.70 29.46
C PRO A 143 5.05 17.34 29.64
N VAL A 144 3.75 17.36 29.98
CA VAL A 144 2.95 16.15 30.19
C VAL A 144 2.51 15.53 28.86
N CYS A 145 2.10 16.35 27.89
CA CYS A 145 1.70 15.87 26.55
C CYS A 145 2.75 16.13 25.47
N GLY A 146 3.86 16.79 25.81
CA GLY A 146 4.91 17.14 24.86
C GLY A 146 4.43 18.09 23.75
N GLY A 147 3.54 19.03 24.09
CA GLY A 147 3.01 20.00 23.11
C GLY A 147 1.76 19.55 22.33
N SER A 148 1.34 18.29 22.43
CA SER A 148 0.24 17.77 21.59
C SER A 148 -1.16 18.23 22.02
N GLY A 149 -1.32 18.62 23.28
CA GLY A 149 -2.62 18.92 23.88
C GLY A 149 -3.43 17.67 24.25
N VAL A 150 -3.03 16.47 23.84
CA VAL A 150 -3.79 15.23 24.04
C VAL A 150 -2.94 14.11 24.61
N ILE A 151 -3.56 13.22 25.37
CA ILE A 151 -2.97 11.97 25.86
C ILE A 151 -3.66 10.81 25.15
N THR A 152 -2.89 10.05 24.38
CA THR A 152 -3.39 8.86 23.67
C THR A 152 -3.29 7.63 24.55
N HIS A 153 -4.43 6.97 24.81
CA HIS A 153 -4.50 5.68 25.48
C HIS A 153 -4.74 4.57 24.46
N LYS A 154 -3.93 3.51 24.52
CA LYS A 154 -4.11 2.31 23.70
C LYS A 154 -4.67 1.19 24.58
N SER A 155 -5.80 0.62 24.19
CA SER A 155 -6.35 -0.58 24.82
C SER A 155 -6.45 -1.70 23.80
N GLU A 156 -5.99 -2.89 24.17
CA GLU A 156 -6.01 -4.07 23.31
C GLU A 156 -7.07 -5.06 23.80
N THR A 157 -8.01 -5.39 22.93
CA THR A 157 -9.04 -6.40 23.19
C THR A 157 -8.78 -7.63 22.33
N HIS A 158 -8.53 -8.77 22.96
CA HIS A 158 -8.42 -10.05 22.27
C HIS A 158 -9.82 -10.57 21.94
N THR A 159 -10.11 -10.80 20.65
CA THR A 159 -11.46 -11.20 20.22
C THR A 159 -11.69 -12.71 20.31
N GLY A 160 -10.62 -13.49 20.49
CA GLY A 160 -10.64 -14.95 20.45
C GLY A 160 -10.70 -15.54 19.04
N LYS A 161 -10.74 -14.72 17.99
CA LYS A 161 -10.63 -15.17 16.59
C LYS A 161 -9.15 -15.31 16.19
N ASN A 162 -8.88 -16.17 15.22
CA ASN A 162 -7.57 -16.27 14.60
C ASN A 162 -7.60 -15.58 13.24
N VAL A 163 -6.61 -14.74 12.96
CA VAL A 163 -6.43 -14.03 11.69
C VAL A 163 -5.01 -14.26 11.18
N HIS A 164 -4.77 -14.11 9.88
CA HIS A 164 -3.41 -14.19 9.36
C HIS A 164 -2.54 -13.07 9.93
N ASP A 165 -1.30 -13.42 10.28
CA ASP A 165 -0.30 -12.44 10.70
C ASP A 165 0.00 -11.49 9.53
N LYS A 166 -0.44 -10.24 9.66
CA LYS A 166 -0.22 -9.18 8.68
C LYS A 166 1.27 -8.90 8.43
N ASN A 167 2.14 -9.24 9.39
CA ASN A 167 3.58 -9.10 9.30
C ASN A 167 4.30 -10.34 8.77
N ALA A 168 3.60 -11.46 8.55
CA ALA A 168 4.17 -12.64 7.92
C ALA A 168 4.76 -12.27 6.54
N THR A 169 5.77 -13.01 6.13
CA THR A 169 6.49 -12.76 4.88
C THR A 169 6.34 -13.92 3.91
N VAL A 170 6.09 -13.59 2.65
CA VAL A 170 5.94 -14.55 1.55
C VAL A 170 7.04 -14.30 0.53
N LYS A 171 7.76 -15.35 0.15
CA LYS A 171 8.76 -15.30 -0.90
C LYS A 171 8.11 -15.44 -2.27
N VAL A 172 8.50 -14.58 -3.20
CA VAL A 172 8.09 -14.63 -4.61
C VAL A 172 9.37 -14.46 -5.43
N GLY A 173 9.92 -15.57 -5.93
CA GLY A 173 11.19 -15.57 -6.64
C GLY A 173 12.33 -15.02 -5.78
N ASN A 174 12.95 -13.94 -6.19
CA ASN A 174 14.02 -13.26 -5.46
C ASN A 174 13.50 -12.21 -4.46
N ALA A 175 12.20 -11.91 -4.45
CA ALA A 175 11.61 -10.92 -3.56
C ALA A 175 11.00 -11.56 -2.32
N THR A 176 11.02 -10.81 -1.22
CA THR A 176 10.23 -11.11 -0.01
C THR A 176 9.17 -10.02 0.14
N LEU A 177 7.92 -10.43 0.29
CA LEU A 177 6.75 -9.55 0.34
C LEU A 177 6.07 -9.71 1.70
N ARG A 178 5.44 -8.65 2.22
CA ARG A 178 4.58 -8.79 3.41
C ARG A 178 3.24 -9.38 3.01
N TRP A 179 2.74 -10.30 3.84
CA TRP A 179 1.45 -10.98 3.66
C TRP A 179 0.33 -9.98 3.41
N TYR A 180 0.24 -8.92 4.23
CA TYR A 180 -0.80 -7.90 4.11
C TYR A 180 -0.91 -7.28 2.72
N TYR A 181 0.21 -6.83 2.14
CA TYR A 181 0.18 -6.21 0.82
C TYR A 181 0.01 -7.24 -0.31
N LEU A 182 0.56 -8.45 -0.16
CA LEU A 182 0.32 -9.51 -1.13
C LEU A 182 -1.15 -9.97 -1.13
N ASP A 183 -1.84 -9.93 0.01
CA ASP A 183 -3.28 -10.17 0.10
C ASP A 183 -4.10 -9.10 -0.65
N ILE A 184 -3.70 -7.82 -0.59
CA ILE A 184 -4.28 -6.75 -1.43
C ILE A 184 -4.13 -7.08 -2.91
N VAL A 185 -2.91 -7.42 -3.35
CA VAL A 185 -2.65 -7.84 -4.73
C VAL A 185 -3.55 -9.01 -5.11
N ALA A 186 -3.65 -10.03 -4.26
CA ALA A 186 -4.46 -11.20 -4.54
C ALA A 186 -5.97 -10.89 -4.56
N LYS A 187 -6.48 -9.97 -3.74
CA LYS A 187 -7.89 -9.52 -3.79
C LYS A 187 -8.17 -8.78 -5.11
N ALA A 188 -7.26 -7.91 -5.53
CA ALA A 188 -7.36 -7.22 -6.80
C ALA A 188 -7.31 -8.18 -8.00
N LEU A 189 -6.43 -9.18 -7.97
CA LEU A 189 -6.35 -10.23 -8.99
C LEU A 189 -7.65 -11.04 -9.07
N ALA A 190 -8.24 -11.40 -7.94
CA ALA A 190 -9.54 -12.06 -7.91
C ALA A 190 -10.65 -11.17 -8.49
N HIS A 191 -10.66 -9.89 -8.15
CA HIS A 191 -11.63 -8.91 -8.64
C HIS A 191 -11.62 -8.76 -10.17
N ILE A 192 -10.43 -8.78 -10.78
CA ILE A 192 -10.27 -8.70 -12.24
C ILE A 192 -10.33 -10.06 -12.95
N GLY A 193 -10.55 -11.16 -12.21
CA GLY A 193 -10.66 -12.50 -12.76
C GLY A 193 -9.34 -13.05 -13.31
N ALA A 194 -8.21 -12.68 -12.71
CA ALA A 194 -6.90 -13.17 -13.11
C ALA A 194 -6.69 -14.63 -12.68
N ASP A 195 -6.15 -15.45 -13.60
CA ASP A 195 -5.77 -16.84 -13.32
C ASP A 195 -4.26 -17.04 -13.44
N VAL A 196 -3.68 -16.73 -14.61
CA VAL A 196 -2.23 -16.75 -14.84
C VAL A 196 -1.69 -15.33 -14.89
N ILE A 197 -0.74 -15.03 -14.03
CA ILE A 197 -0.19 -13.70 -13.81
C ILE A 197 1.28 -13.70 -14.21
N SER A 198 1.66 -12.76 -15.08
CA SER A 198 3.04 -12.53 -15.44
C SER A 198 3.74 -11.71 -14.35
N ILE A 199 4.98 -12.06 -14.03
CA ILE A 199 5.85 -11.27 -13.18
C ILE A 199 6.96 -10.73 -14.07
N THR A 200 6.94 -9.41 -14.28
CA THR A 200 7.84 -8.69 -15.21
C THR A 200 9.04 -8.09 -14.51
N GLU A 201 8.93 -7.87 -13.20
CA GLU A 201 10.03 -7.41 -12.34
C GLU A 201 9.99 -8.12 -11.00
N ASN A 202 11.16 -8.49 -10.49
CA ASN A 202 11.29 -9.21 -9.23
C ASN A 202 12.66 -8.95 -8.57
N ASN A 203 13.05 -7.67 -8.49
CA ASN A 203 14.34 -7.27 -7.92
C ASN A 203 14.25 -7.22 -6.38
N PRO A 204 15.05 -7.97 -5.60
CA PRO A 204 14.96 -8.02 -4.12
C PRO A 204 14.92 -6.65 -3.43
N PHE A 205 15.58 -5.64 -3.99
CA PHE A 205 15.67 -4.28 -3.41
C PHE A 205 14.75 -3.25 -4.11
N GLY A 206 13.88 -3.71 -5.01
CA GLY A 206 12.98 -2.87 -5.78
C GLY A 206 11.51 -3.26 -5.58
N MET A 207 10.80 -3.30 -6.70
CA MET A 207 9.39 -3.65 -6.77
C MET A 207 9.24 -5.04 -7.42
N THR A 208 8.24 -5.79 -6.99
CA THR A 208 7.72 -6.93 -7.75
C THR A 208 6.52 -6.46 -8.55
N GLU A 209 6.54 -6.66 -9.87
CA GLU A 209 5.44 -6.25 -10.76
C GLU A 209 4.66 -7.47 -11.24
N PHE A 210 3.36 -7.48 -10.94
CA PHE A 210 2.38 -8.45 -11.40
C PHE A 210 1.58 -7.84 -12.57
N VAL A 211 1.48 -8.57 -13.68
CA VAL A 211 0.80 -8.11 -14.90
C VAL A 211 -0.24 -9.12 -15.35
N PHE A 212 -1.46 -8.63 -15.55
CA PHE A 212 -2.56 -9.42 -16.12
C PHE A 212 -3.41 -8.52 -17.03
N ASP A 213 -3.62 -8.93 -18.27
CA ASP A 213 -4.52 -8.24 -19.22
C ASP A 213 -4.25 -6.70 -19.32
N GLY A 214 -2.96 -6.35 -19.38
CA GLY A 214 -2.48 -4.96 -19.44
C GLY A 214 -2.60 -4.16 -18.14
N ILE A 215 -3.23 -4.70 -17.09
CA ILE A 215 -3.24 -4.14 -15.75
C ILE A 215 -1.94 -4.51 -15.05
N LYS A 216 -1.30 -3.52 -14.41
CA LYS A 216 -0.03 -3.70 -13.71
C LYS A 216 -0.22 -3.40 -12.24
N ILE A 217 0.24 -4.30 -11.38
CA ILE A 217 0.23 -4.15 -9.94
C ILE A 217 1.66 -4.25 -9.44
N GLY A 218 2.19 -3.15 -8.90
CA GLY A 218 3.50 -3.07 -8.31
C GLY A 218 3.45 -3.22 -6.80
N LEU A 219 4.33 -4.02 -6.23
CA LEU A 219 4.46 -4.18 -4.78
C LEU A 219 5.91 -4.00 -4.35
N MET A 220 6.16 -3.04 -3.48
CA MET A 220 7.48 -2.78 -2.92
C MET A 220 7.95 -3.96 -2.07
N ASN A 221 9.18 -4.40 -2.32
CA ASN A 221 9.74 -5.55 -1.64
C ASN A 221 10.14 -5.19 -0.20
N TYR A 222 9.93 -6.14 0.70
CA TYR A 222 10.33 -6.01 2.08
C TYR A 222 11.79 -6.40 2.23
N ASN A 223 12.64 -5.45 2.61
CA ASN A 223 14.03 -5.77 2.93
C ASN A 223 14.06 -6.64 4.20
N SER A 224 14.32 -7.92 3.99
CA SER A 224 14.29 -8.94 5.02
C SER A 224 15.66 -9.59 5.21
N GLU A 225 16.77 -8.88 4.97
CA GLU A 225 18.13 -9.40 5.13
C GLU A 225 18.24 -10.36 6.34
N GLY A 226 18.49 -11.65 6.05
CA GLY A 226 18.65 -12.72 7.05
C GLY A 226 17.37 -13.30 7.69
N ARG A 227 16.17 -12.79 7.39
CA ARG A 227 14.90 -13.33 7.93
C ARG A 227 14.37 -14.48 7.08
N ARG A 228 13.88 -15.53 7.76
CA ARG A 228 13.14 -16.63 7.12
C ARG A 228 11.78 -16.12 6.63
N TYR A 229 11.34 -16.63 5.47
CA TYR A 229 9.98 -16.44 4.96
C TYR A 229 9.05 -17.52 5.52
N ASN A 230 7.75 -17.21 5.62
CA ASN A 230 6.73 -18.14 6.12
C ASN A 230 6.22 -19.09 5.03
N ALA A 231 6.13 -18.61 3.80
CA ALA A 231 5.68 -19.38 2.65
C ALA A 231 6.35 -18.88 1.37
N GLU A 232 6.26 -19.66 0.29
CA GLU A 232 6.80 -19.31 -1.02
C GLU A 232 5.75 -19.55 -2.11
N VAL A 233 5.63 -18.62 -3.04
CA VAL A 233 4.76 -18.75 -4.21
C VAL A 233 5.47 -19.59 -5.26
N GLU A 234 4.79 -20.64 -5.74
CA GLU A 234 5.28 -21.46 -6.85
C GLU A 234 5.28 -20.63 -8.15
N LEU A 235 6.46 -20.51 -8.75
CA LEU A 235 6.69 -19.79 -9.99
C LEU A 235 6.97 -20.75 -11.15
N LYS A 236 6.62 -20.32 -12.35
CA LYS A 236 6.99 -20.94 -13.62
C LYS A 236 7.80 -19.95 -14.44
N GLU A 237 8.80 -20.42 -15.16
CA GLU A 237 9.39 -19.63 -16.24
C GLU A 237 8.39 -19.61 -17.40
N ASN A 238 8.09 -18.43 -17.94
CA ASN A 238 7.40 -18.33 -19.20
C ASN A 238 8.36 -18.86 -20.26
N GLY A 239 8.22 -20.14 -20.61
CA GLY A 239 9.04 -20.76 -21.64
C GLY A 239 8.98 -19.93 -22.92
N ASP A 240 10.15 -19.54 -23.42
CA ASP A 240 10.31 -18.92 -24.73
C ASP A 240 9.71 -19.85 -25.80
N LYS A 241 8.44 -19.65 -26.13
CA LYS A 241 7.92 -20.08 -27.42
C LYS A 241 8.28 -18.97 -28.42
N VAL A 242 9.50 -19.08 -28.92
CA VAL A 242 9.90 -18.55 -30.23
C VAL A 242 9.07 -19.22 -31.31
#